data_AF-A0A2V5U1D5-F1
#
_entry.id   AF-A0A2V5U1D5-F1
#
_cell.length_a   1.000
_cell.length_b   1.000
_cell.length_c   1.000
_cell.angle_alpha   90.00
_cell.angle_beta   90.00
_cell.angle_gamma   90.00
#
_symmetry.space_group_name_H-M   'P 1'
#
loop_
_entity.id
_entity.type
_entity.pdbx_description
1 polymer ?
#
loop_
_entity_poly.entity_id
_entity_poly.type
_entity_poly.pdbx_seq_one_letter_code
_entity_poly.pdbx_strand_id
1 'polypeptide(L)'
;MNADAERWRLPLLGERAGVREVVKTNFQTALVCGRAAGRSTRAPERASVRRSGRNEAYLLDRIKTRNISETVLGTGALNLIGLDRRKALWCHALMEVMGVLFGDSPNLPNLFHSGLRLYLVLGVLGLGALFVFVFFIVCLCERQKLTGDVEPASEPFPYAPTPYWKATRVDALKYGLQHAGDFATRKNTTVVKGLMSLFISQDHETLAAIVSGAFAGTKTKKTVLRSRLVSGRVLESSDEGGMDDLSGVVDRAILFNAGIAELMGFHLQRIRDSGSAAVHFRADALLQEYEKMDLERGARWVLLGLARWGDPQHTFIRMLNCISALKHLIYRQS
;
A
#
# COMPACT_ATOMS: atom_id res chain seq x y z
N MET A 1 -0.41 4.36 41.33
CA MET A 1 -0.67 4.79 39.95
C MET A 1 -0.50 3.61 39.01
N ASN A 2 -1.61 2.94 38.64
CA ASN A 2 -1.81 2.08 37.45
C ASN A 2 -3.17 1.38 37.59
N ALA A 3 -4.26 2.15 37.48
CA ALA A 3 -5.64 1.63 37.55
C ALA A 3 -6.33 1.50 36.19
N ASP A 4 -5.68 1.91 35.08
CA ASP A 4 -6.35 1.99 33.76
C ASP A 4 -6.06 0.82 32.80
N ALA A 5 -5.27 -0.18 33.20
CA ALA A 5 -4.96 -1.32 32.34
C ALA A 5 -6.06 -2.40 32.30
N GLU A 6 -7.04 -2.38 33.22
CA GLU A 6 -8.08 -3.42 33.29
C GLU A 6 -9.33 -3.15 32.42
N ARG A 7 -9.44 -1.97 31.81
CA ARG A 7 -10.67 -1.56 31.09
C ARG A 7 -10.88 -2.25 29.74
N TRP A 8 -9.94 -3.09 29.29
CA TRP A 8 -9.98 -3.77 27.99
C TRP A 8 -10.06 -5.30 28.08
N ARG A 9 -10.50 -5.88 29.21
CA ARG A 9 -10.90 -7.29 29.24
C ARG A 9 -12.16 -7.46 28.39
N LEU A 10 -11.99 -7.72 27.10
CA LEU A 10 -13.04 -8.24 26.23
C LEU A 10 -13.64 -9.49 26.89
N PRO A 11 -14.97 -9.67 26.88
CA PRO A 11 -15.55 -10.93 27.33
C PRO A 11 -14.93 -12.05 26.48
N LEU A 12 -14.23 -12.97 27.15
CA LEU A 12 -13.78 -14.22 26.55
C LEU A 12 -15.03 -14.92 26.03
N LEU A 13 -15.20 -14.91 24.70
CA LEU A 13 -16.26 -15.62 24.01
C LEU A 13 -16.22 -17.08 24.48
N GLY A 14 -17.24 -17.47 25.23
CA GLY A 14 -17.46 -18.85 25.63
C GLY A 14 -17.49 -19.75 24.40
N GLU A 15 -16.88 -20.93 24.55
CA GLU A 15 -16.94 -22.05 23.62
C GLU A 15 -18.35 -22.18 23.02
N ARG A 16 -18.45 -21.99 21.71
CA ARG A 16 -19.61 -22.48 20.96
C ARG A 16 -19.18 -23.65 20.09
N ALA A 17 -19.89 -24.74 20.37
CA ALA A 17 -19.85 -26.04 19.73
C ALA A 17 -19.98 -25.96 18.20
N GLY A 18 -19.42 -27.00 17.57
CA GLY A 18 -19.24 -27.11 16.13
C GLY A 18 -20.49 -26.85 15.30
N VAL A 19 -20.28 -26.07 14.23
CA VAL A 19 -21.19 -26.00 13.09
C VAL A 19 -20.41 -26.50 11.89
N ARG A 20 -20.95 -27.57 11.30
CA ARG A 20 -20.42 -28.28 10.14
C ARG A 20 -20.24 -27.35 8.94
N GLU A 21 -19.15 -27.64 8.25
CA GLU A 21 -18.76 -27.20 6.92
C GLU A 21 -19.95 -27.31 5.94
N VAL A 22 -20.43 -26.17 5.44
CA VAL A 22 -21.36 -26.13 4.29
C VAL A 22 -20.52 -25.79 3.06
N VAL A 23 -20.40 -26.82 2.22
CA VAL A 23 -19.81 -26.83 0.89
C VAL A 23 -20.37 -25.68 0.04
N LYS A 24 -19.48 -24.82 -0.47
CA LYS A 24 -19.79 -23.84 -1.50
C LYS A 24 -19.97 -24.56 -2.84
N THR A 25 -21.20 -24.86 -3.22
CA THR A 25 -21.56 -25.16 -4.61
C THR A 25 -22.01 -23.88 -5.32
N ASN A 26 -21.21 -23.47 -6.29
CA ASN A 26 -21.46 -22.37 -7.21
C ASN A 26 -22.76 -22.61 -7.99
N PHE A 27 -23.66 -21.62 -7.99
CA PHE A 27 -24.80 -21.57 -8.89
C PHE A 27 -24.48 -20.64 -10.06
N GLN A 28 -24.49 -21.23 -11.26
CA GLN A 28 -24.65 -20.55 -12.54
C GLN A 28 -26.08 -20.02 -12.68
N THR A 29 -26.24 -19.03 -13.55
CA THR A 29 -27.47 -18.67 -14.31
C THR A 29 -28.35 -17.59 -13.69
N ALA A 30 -28.32 -16.39 -14.30
CA ALA A 30 -29.49 -15.74 -14.92
C ALA A 30 -29.08 -14.40 -15.56
N LEU A 31 -28.64 -14.46 -16.82
CA LEU A 31 -28.83 -13.39 -17.79
C LEU A 31 -30.29 -13.51 -18.29
N VAL A 32 -31.04 -12.40 -18.40
CA VAL A 32 -31.98 -12.07 -19.49
C VAL A 32 -32.86 -10.84 -19.13
N CYS A 33 -32.96 -9.94 -20.12
CA CYS A 33 -33.90 -8.82 -20.33
C CYS A 33 -33.82 -7.58 -19.41
N GLY A 34 -33.89 -6.34 -19.90
CA GLY A 34 -34.49 -5.88 -21.16
C GLY A 34 -33.91 -4.55 -21.67
N ARG A 35 -34.04 -4.40 -22.99
CA ARG A 35 -33.53 -3.34 -23.85
C ARG A 35 -34.72 -2.57 -24.40
N ALA A 36 -34.82 -1.27 -24.15
CA ALA A 36 -35.62 -0.30 -24.92
C ALA A 36 -35.14 1.12 -24.53
N ALA A 37 -34.33 1.80 -25.35
CA ALA A 37 -34.73 2.66 -26.47
C ALA A 37 -35.37 4.00 -26.03
N GLY A 38 -34.64 5.10 -26.25
CA GLY A 38 -35.15 6.46 -26.05
C GLY A 38 -34.18 7.52 -26.53
N ARG A 39 -34.28 7.88 -27.81
CA ARG A 39 -33.60 9.00 -28.50
C ARG A 39 -33.69 10.31 -27.71
N SER A 40 -32.61 11.09 -27.69
CA SER A 40 -32.74 12.55 -27.71
C SER A 40 -31.58 13.19 -28.47
N THR A 41 -31.97 13.83 -29.58
CA THR A 41 -31.19 14.71 -30.44
C THR A 41 -31.04 16.09 -29.80
N ARG A 42 -29.83 16.67 -29.84
CA ARG A 42 -29.55 18.06 -30.28
C ARG A 42 -28.10 18.47 -29.98
N ALA A 43 -27.32 18.63 -31.04
CA ALA A 43 -26.34 19.72 -31.21
C ALA A 43 -27.12 20.98 -31.67
N PRO A 44 -26.58 22.23 -31.71
CA PRO A 44 -25.18 22.65 -31.91
C PRO A 44 -24.72 23.64 -30.81
N GLU A 45 -23.48 24.13 -30.76
CA GLU A 45 -23.11 25.40 -31.40
C GLU A 45 -21.60 25.66 -31.26
N ARG A 46 -21.04 26.26 -32.32
CA ARG A 46 -19.65 26.63 -32.49
C ARG A 46 -19.30 27.86 -31.62
N ALA A 47 -18.15 27.84 -30.97
CA ALA A 47 -17.46 29.06 -30.59
C ALA A 47 -15.95 28.91 -30.88
N SER A 48 -15.56 29.55 -31.97
CA SER A 48 -14.18 29.81 -32.37
C SER A 48 -13.53 30.79 -31.41
N VAL A 49 -12.43 30.41 -30.75
CA VAL A 49 -11.58 31.36 -30.02
C VAL A 49 -10.13 31.28 -30.53
N ARG A 50 -9.75 32.43 -31.09
CA ARG A 50 -8.44 32.99 -31.43
C ARG A 50 -7.19 32.25 -30.94
N ARG A 51 -6.34 31.94 -31.93
CA ARG A 51 -4.88 31.82 -31.79
C ARG A 51 -4.26 33.16 -31.38
N SER A 52 -3.50 33.14 -30.30
CA SER A 52 -2.37 34.03 -29.98
C SER A 52 -1.33 33.09 -29.38
N GLY A 53 -0.15 32.86 -29.94
CA GLY A 53 0.79 33.86 -30.43
C GLY A 53 1.80 34.13 -29.30
N ARG A 54 3.04 33.65 -29.49
CA ARG A 54 4.28 33.89 -28.71
C ARG A 54 4.49 33.04 -27.46
N ASN A 55 5.47 32.14 -27.53
CA ASN A 55 6.76 32.27 -26.81
C ASN A 55 7.60 31.00 -27.03
N GLU A 56 8.21 30.88 -28.21
CA GLU A 56 9.39 30.04 -28.43
C GLU A 56 10.60 30.96 -28.50
N ALA A 57 11.29 31.14 -27.39
CA ALA A 57 12.66 31.62 -27.34
C ALA A 57 13.21 31.36 -25.94
N TYR A 58 14.46 30.90 -25.89
CA TYR A 58 15.25 30.56 -24.70
C TYR A 58 14.97 29.20 -24.07
N LEU A 59 15.66 28.16 -24.57
CA LEU A 59 16.34 27.14 -23.75
C LEU A 59 17.17 26.18 -24.63
N LEU A 60 18.08 26.73 -25.44
CA LEU A 60 19.15 25.96 -26.08
C LEU A 60 20.44 26.78 -26.06
N ASP A 61 20.98 26.99 -24.86
CA ASP A 61 22.39 27.37 -24.69
C ASP A 61 23.04 26.45 -23.67
N ARG A 62 23.38 25.24 -24.13
CA ARG A 62 24.47 24.45 -23.57
C ARG A 62 24.71 23.24 -24.47
N ILE A 63 25.98 23.02 -24.76
CA ILE A 63 26.56 21.83 -25.42
C ILE A 63 26.68 21.96 -26.94
N LYS A 64 27.73 22.66 -27.39
CA LYS A 64 28.79 22.11 -28.25
C LYS A 64 29.65 23.25 -28.78
N THR A 65 30.90 23.31 -28.34
CA THR A 65 32.11 23.49 -29.17
C THR A 65 33.28 23.86 -28.27
N ARG A 66 34.13 22.89 -27.95
CA ARG A 66 35.57 23.15 -27.87
C ARG A 66 36.29 22.02 -28.59
N ASN A 67 36.68 22.35 -29.81
CA ASN A 67 37.88 21.82 -30.45
C ASN A 67 39.06 22.11 -29.53
N ILE A 68 39.80 21.07 -29.15
CA ILE A 68 41.23 21.18 -28.90
C ILE A 68 41.86 19.98 -29.60
N SER A 69 42.45 20.28 -30.75
CA SER A 69 43.40 19.43 -31.46
C SER A 69 44.77 19.52 -30.78
N GLU A 70 45.43 18.37 -30.73
CA GLU A 70 46.88 18.15 -30.92
C GLU A 70 47.90 18.46 -29.80
N THR A 71 48.42 17.33 -29.30
CA THR A 71 49.84 16.95 -29.10
C THR A 71 50.78 17.86 -28.30
N VAL A 72 51.26 17.36 -27.15
CA VAL A 72 52.69 17.20 -26.85
C VAL A 72 52.88 15.94 -25.98
N LEU A 73 53.65 14.98 -26.51
CA LEU A 73 54.28 13.88 -25.78
C LEU A 73 55.24 14.45 -24.72
N GLY A 74 55.00 14.12 -23.45
CA GLY A 74 55.91 14.46 -22.35
C GLY A 74 55.88 13.38 -21.27
N THR A 75 56.92 12.57 -21.26
CA THR A 75 57.29 11.50 -20.32
C THR A 75 57.47 12.03 -18.88
N GLY A 76 56.40 12.52 -18.25
CA GLY A 76 56.46 13.17 -16.93
C GLY A 76 55.30 12.85 -15.97
N ALA A 77 54.43 11.88 -16.29
CA ALA A 77 53.16 11.68 -15.58
C ALA A 77 53.18 10.59 -14.48
N LEU A 78 54.34 10.19 -13.96
CA LEU A 78 54.43 9.20 -12.85
C LEU A 78 54.83 9.79 -11.49
N ASN A 79 54.99 11.11 -11.36
CA ASN A 79 55.33 11.75 -10.08
C ASN A 79 54.17 12.48 -9.39
N LEU A 80 52.93 12.36 -9.87
CA LEU A 80 51.81 13.21 -9.44
C LEU A 80 50.72 12.51 -8.63
N ILE A 81 50.92 11.27 -8.20
CA ILE A 81 50.04 10.64 -7.23
C ILE A 81 50.90 10.29 -6.02
N GLY A 82 50.75 11.06 -4.94
CA GLY A 82 51.21 10.74 -3.59
C GLY A 82 50.48 9.50 -3.05
N LEU A 83 50.59 8.39 -3.77
CA LEU A 83 50.21 7.06 -3.33
C LEU A 83 51.26 6.64 -2.32
N ASP A 84 50.90 6.80 -1.05
CA ASP A 84 51.60 6.28 0.12
C ASP A 84 52.25 4.92 -0.21
N ARG A 85 53.55 4.76 0.05
CA ARG A 85 54.35 3.55 -0.25
C ARG A 85 53.65 2.27 0.24
N ARG A 86 52.83 2.36 1.29
CA ARG A 86 52.01 1.23 1.76
C ARG A 86 50.99 0.77 0.73
N LYS A 87 50.31 1.67 0.01
CA LYS A 87 49.32 1.32 -1.03
C LYS A 87 49.98 0.72 -2.27
N ALA A 88 51.19 1.17 -2.62
CA ALA A 88 51.96 0.57 -3.71
C ALA A 88 52.35 -0.90 -3.43
N LEU A 89 52.71 -1.20 -2.17
CA LEU A 89 52.97 -2.56 -1.69
C LEU A 89 51.73 -3.46 -1.78
N TRP A 90 50.55 -2.94 -1.42
CA TRP A 90 49.29 -3.67 -1.59
C TRP A 90 48.96 -3.93 -3.07
N CYS A 91 49.19 -2.96 -3.96
CA CYS A 91 48.99 -3.17 -5.39
C CYS A 91 49.95 -4.21 -5.96
N HIS A 92 51.23 -4.21 -5.56
CA HIS A 92 52.19 -5.20 -6.03
C HIS A 92 51.87 -6.61 -5.53
N ALA A 93 51.53 -6.76 -4.25
CA ALA A 93 51.12 -8.04 -3.69
C ALA A 93 49.83 -8.57 -4.34
N LEU A 94 48.86 -7.68 -4.62
CA LEU A 94 47.63 -8.07 -5.31
C LEU A 94 47.91 -8.48 -6.76
N MET A 95 48.81 -7.80 -7.46
CA MET A 95 49.22 -8.16 -8.82
C MET A 95 50.01 -9.47 -8.88
N GLU A 96 50.84 -9.79 -7.88
CA GLU A 96 51.52 -11.09 -7.80
C GLU A 96 50.54 -12.24 -7.50
N VAL A 97 49.59 -12.04 -6.57
CA VAL A 97 48.56 -13.04 -6.29
C VAL A 97 47.67 -13.27 -7.52
N MET A 98 47.33 -12.21 -8.25
CA MET A 98 46.62 -12.33 -9.52
C MET A 98 47.52 -13.06 -10.54
N GLY A 99 48.78 -12.68 -10.72
CA GLY A 99 49.72 -13.37 -11.62
C GLY A 99 49.87 -14.87 -11.35
N VAL A 100 49.83 -15.30 -10.09
CA VAL A 100 49.84 -16.72 -9.70
C VAL A 100 48.48 -17.40 -9.95
N LEU A 101 47.36 -16.68 -9.77
CA LEU A 101 46.01 -17.20 -10.07
C LEU A 101 45.70 -17.25 -11.58
N PHE A 102 46.33 -16.41 -12.40
CA PHE A 102 46.11 -16.30 -13.85
C PHE A 102 47.32 -16.72 -14.70
N GLY A 103 48.35 -17.33 -14.09
CA GLY A 103 49.61 -17.69 -14.76
C GLY A 103 49.43 -18.68 -15.90
N ASP A 104 50.21 -18.47 -16.97
CA ASP A 104 50.15 -19.09 -18.30
C ASP A 104 50.14 -20.63 -18.31
N SER A 105 48.98 -21.24 -18.05
CA SER A 105 48.75 -22.63 -18.44
C SER A 105 48.10 -22.65 -19.83
N PRO A 106 48.71 -23.28 -20.84
CA PRO A 106 48.20 -23.28 -22.21
C PRO A 106 46.86 -24.03 -22.39
N ASN A 107 46.33 -24.66 -21.33
CA ASN A 107 45.01 -25.32 -21.29
C ASN A 107 43.97 -24.58 -20.43
N LEU A 108 44.25 -23.37 -19.94
CA LEU A 108 43.35 -22.57 -19.08
C LEU A 108 42.19 -21.82 -19.74
N PRO A 109 42.05 -21.60 -21.07
CA PRO A 109 40.98 -20.74 -21.57
C PRO A 109 39.60 -21.27 -21.22
N ASN A 110 39.39 -22.59 -21.23
CA ASN A 110 38.10 -23.19 -20.87
C ASN A 110 37.80 -23.09 -19.36
N LEU A 111 38.81 -23.26 -18.50
CA LEU A 111 38.67 -23.11 -17.04
C LEU A 111 38.39 -21.65 -16.66
N PHE A 112 39.04 -20.69 -17.32
CA PHE A 112 38.84 -19.26 -17.06
C PHE A 112 37.42 -18.80 -17.37
N HIS A 113 36.91 -19.20 -18.54
CA HIS A 113 35.55 -18.89 -18.95
C HIS A 113 34.52 -19.57 -18.05
N SER A 114 34.79 -20.79 -17.57
CA SER A 114 33.91 -21.49 -16.64
C SER A 114 33.87 -20.83 -15.24
N GLY A 115 35.03 -20.42 -14.72
CA GLY A 115 35.14 -19.73 -13.43
C GLY A 115 34.49 -18.36 -13.45
N LEU A 116 34.76 -17.55 -14.48
CA LEU A 116 34.12 -16.23 -14.62
C LEU A 116 32.60 -16.33 -14.71
N ARG A 117 32.07 -17.29 -15.49
CA ARG A 117 30.62 -17.54 -15.57
C ARG A 117 30.04 -17.93 -14.21
N LEU A 118 30.73 -18.79 -13.45
CA LEU A 118 30.31 -19.19 -12.12
C LEU A 118 30.25 -17.98 -11.17
N TYR A 119 31.29 -17.13 -11.14
CA TYR A 119 31.30 -15.92 -10.31
C TYR A 119 30.20 -14.93 -10.70
N LEU A 120 29.90 -14.78 -12.00
CA LEU A 120 28.78 -13.93 -12.45
C LEU A 120 27.43 -14.49 -11.97
N VAL A 121 27.21 -15.79 -12.08
CA VAL A 121 25.98 -16.44 -11.58
C VAL A 121 25.86 -16.28 -10.07
N LEU A 122 26.93 -16.56 -9.32
CA LEU A 122 26.95 -16.38 -7.86
C LEU A 122 26.75 -14.92 -7.46
N GLY A 123 27.32 -13.97 -8.21
CA GLY A 123 27.13 -12.54 -7.99
C GLY A 123 25.68 -12.10 -8.18
N VAL A 124 25.01 -12.57 -9.24
CA VAL A 124 23.59 -12.29 -9.49
C VAL A 124 22.71 -12.92 -8.41
N LEU A 125 22.98 -14.17 -8.01
CA LEU A 125 22.26 -14.83 -6.92
C LEU A 125 22.46 -14.11 -5.59
N GLY A 126 23.69 -13.71 -5.28
CA GLY A 126 24.03 -12.95 -4.09
C GLY A 126 23.33 -11.58 -4.04
N LEU A 127 23.29 -10.87 -5.17
CA LEU A 127 22.56 -9.60 -5.29
C LEU A 127 21.05 -9.80 -5.11
N GLY A 128 20.48 -10.86 -5.69
CA GLY A 128 19.07 -11.22 -5.49
C GLY A 128 18.75 -11.52 -4.04
N ALA A 129 19.59 -12.31 -3.36
CA ALA A 129 19.44 -12.62 -1.94
C ALA A 129 19.56 -11.36 -1.06
N LEU A 130 20.53 -10.49 -1.34
CA LEU A 130 20.69 -9.21 -0.65
C LEU A 130 19.46 -8.31 -0.82
N PHE A 131 18.90 -8.22 -2.04
CA PHE A 131 17.69 -7.46 -2.31
C PHE A 131 16.50 -7.96 -1.49
N VAL A 132 16.26 -9.28 -1.47
CA VAL A 132 15.19 -9.90 -0.67
C VAL A 132 15.39 -9.64 0.82
N PHE A 133 16.63 -9.71 1.30
CA PHE A 133 16.96 -9.45 2.70
C PHE A 133 16.69 -7.99 3.09
N VAL A 134 17.12 -7.02 2.26
CA VAL A 134 16.83 -5.59 2.49
C VAL A 134 15.34 -5.32 2.44
N PHE A 135 14.63 -5.87 1.45
CA PHE A 135 13.17 -5.76 1.35
C PHE A 135 12.48 -6.28 2.61
N PHE A 136 12.90 -7.45 3.10
CA PHE A 136 12.39 -8.02 4.34
C PHE A 136 12.62 -7.10 5.55
N ILE A 137 13.83 -6.52 5.69
CA ILE A 137 14.12 -5.54 6.75
C ILE A 137 13.20 -4.31 6.64
N VAL A 138 12.96 -3.80 5.44
CA VAL A 138 12.08 -2.65 5.22
C VAL A 138 10.65 -2.99 5.66
N CYS A 139 10.12 -4.15 5.27
CA CYS A 139 8.80 -4.63 5.70
C CYS A 139 8.71 -4.79 7.23
N LEU A 140 9.76 -5.27 7.89
CA LEU A 140 9.81 -5.37 9.37
C LEU A 140 9.88 -4.02 10.08
N CYS A 141 10.47 -3.02 9.41
CA CYS A 141 10.58 -1.67 9.95
C CYS A 141 9.34 -0.82 9.69
N GLU A 142 8.43 -1.28 8.83
CA GLU A 142 7.22 -0.55 8.48
C GLU A 142 6.32 -0.38 9.71
N ARG A 143 5.91 0.87 9.95
CA ARG A 143 5.02 1.24 11.04
C ARG A 143 3.62 1.39 10.48
N GLN A 144 2.70 0.55 10.91
CA GLN A 144 1.31 0.65 10.51
C GLN A 144 0.55 1.43 11.59
N LYS A 145 0.19 2.67 11.27
CA LYS A 145 -0.63 3.51 12.16
C LYS A 145 -2.07 3.01 12.15
N LEU A 146 -2.66 2.92 13.33
CA LEU A 146 -4.05 2.52 13.51
C LEU A 146 -4.92 3.73 13.86
N THR A 147 -4.35 4.74 14.56
CA THR A 147 -5.06 5.96 14.95
C THR A 147 -4.20 7.21 14.75
N GLY A 148 -4.87 8.36 14.65
CA GLY A 148 -4.23 9.67 14.66
C GLY A 148 -3.35 9.95 13.43
N ASP A 149 -3.51 9.17 12.36
CA ASP A 149 -2.79 9.42 11.11
C ASP A 149 -3.46 10.51 10.26
N VAL A 150 -4.74 10.75 10.49
CA VAL A 150 -5.51 11.76 9.78
C VAL A 150 -5.85 12.95 10.69
N GLU A 151 -6.07 14.10 10.07
CA GLU A 151 -6.53 15.33 10.70
C GLU A 151 -7.70 15.92 9.89
N PRO A 152 -8.67 16.62 10.53
CA PRO A 152 -9.73 17.30 9.81
C PRO A 152 -9.16 18.24 8.75
N ALA A 153 -9.73 18.22 7.55
CA ALA A 153 -9.29 19.02 6.43
C ALA A 153 -10.47 19.77 5.80
N SER A 154 -10.24 21.03 5.45
CA SER A 154 -11.20 21.87 4.74
C SER A 154 -10.54 22.48 3.51
N GLU A 155 -11.34 23.11 2.64
CA GLU A 155 -10.79 23.86 1.52
C GLU A 155 -10.03 25.10 2.01
N PRO A 156 -8.86 25.42 1.41
CA PRO A 156 -8.15 24.64 0.41
C PRO A 156 -7.49 23.38 1.01
N PHE A 157 -7.76 22.22 0.40
CA PHE A 157 -7.22 20.95 0.89
C PHE A 157 -5.68 20.91 0.80
N PRO A 158 -4.99 20.26 1.77
CA PRO A 158 -3.53 20.17 1.76
C PRO A 158 -2.98 19.33 0.60
N TYR A 159 -3.83 18.49 0.00
CA TYR A 159 -3.52 17.67 -1.16
C TYR A 159 -4.58 17.89 -2.23
N ALA A 160 -4.17 17.88 -3.51
CA ALA A 160 -5.10 18.06 -4.62
C ALA A 160 -6.08 16.87 -4.69
N PRO A 161 -7.42 17.10 -4.61
CA PRO A 161 -8.37 16.02 -4.69
C PRO A 161 -8.36 15.37 -6.09
N THR A 162 -8.30 14.05 -6.12
CA THR A 162 -8.25 13.30 -7.39
C THR A 162 -9.63 13.26 -8.07
N PRO A 163 -9.69 13.00 -9.40
CA PRO A 163 -10.96 12.86 -10.10
C PRO A 163 -11.86 11.76 -9.51
N TYR A 164 -11.24 10.65 -9.08
CA TYR A 164 -11.94 9.55 -8.41
C TYR A 164 -12.61 10.03 -7.11
N TRP A 165 -11.86 10.66 -6.22
CA TRP A 165 -12.39 11.14 -4.93
C TRP A 165 -13.57 12.10 -5.14
N LYS A 166 -13.46 13.04 -6.08
CA LYS A 166 -14.53 13.99 -6.40
C LYS A 166 -15.79 13.30 -6.92
N ALA A 167 -15.64 12.38 -7.88
CA ALA A 167 -16.76 11.66 -8.48
C ALA A 167 -17.47 10.78 -7.43
N THR A 168 -16.71 9.95 -6.72
CA THR A 168 -17.27 9.03 -5.71
C THR A 168 -17.95 9.79 -4.56
N ARG A 169 -17.41 10.94 -4.14
CA ARG A 169 -18.03 11.80 -3.12
C ARG A 169 -19.40 12.31 -3.58
N VAL A 170 -19.50 12.77 -4.82
CA VAL A 170 -20.77 13.22 -5.42
C VAL A 170 -21.77 12.08 -5.51
N ASP A 171 -21.32 10.89 -5.91
CA ASP A 171 -22.19 9.72 -6.02
C ASP A 171 -22.67 9.22 -4.65
N ALA A 172 -21.84 9.31 -3.60
CA ALA A 172 -22.24 9.03 -2.23
C ALA A 172 -23.36 9.94 -1.74
N LEU A 173 -23.26 11.24 -2.02
CA LEU A 173 -24.32 12.21 -1.70
C LEU A 173 -25.61 11.92 -2.48
N LYS A 174 -25.50 11.62 -3.78
CA LYS A 174 -26.67 11.26 -4.62
C LYS A 174 -27.36 9.97 -4.16
N TYR A 175 -26.59 9.00 -3.65
CA TYR A 175 -27.14 7.77 -3.07
C TYR A 175 -27.88 8.02 -1.75
N GLY A 176 -27.67 9.18 -1.12
CA GLY A 176 -28.32 9.56 0.14
C GLY A 176 -27.48 9.29 1.38
N LEU A 177 -26.16 9.06 1.22
CA LEU A 177 -25.23 8.99 2.35
C LEU A 177 -24.98 10.39 2.92
N GLN A 178 -24.96 10.51 4.25
CA GLN A 178 -24.70 11.75 4.95
C GLN A 178 -23.20 11.96 5.11
N HIS A 179 -22.68 13.13 4.74
CA HIS A 179 -21.28 13.47 4.88
C HIS A 179 -20.94 13.75 6.35
N ALA A 180 -19.87 13.13 6.86
CA ALA A 180 -19.48 13.16 8.27
C ALA A 180 -18.09 13.79 8.49
N GLY A 181 -17.47 14.36 7.44
CA GLY A 181 -16.21 15.07 7.52
C GLY A 181 -15.21 14.68 6.45
N ASP A 182 -14.32 15.62 6.15
CA ASP A 182 -13.16 15.43 5.29
C ASP A 182 -11.89 15.48 6.14
N PHE A 183 -10.95 14.59 5.81
CA PHE A 183 -9.72 14.38 6.56
C PHE A 183 -8.54 14.27 5.60
N ALA A 184 -7.37 14.66 6.07
CA ALA A 184 -6.11 14.51 5.35
C ALA A 184 -5.09 13.77 6.21
N THR A 185 -4.20 13.01 5.59
CA THR A 185 -3.04 12.45 6.29
C THR A 185 -2.16 13.57 6.84
N ARG A 186 -1.68 13.47 8.08
CA ARG A 186 -0.82 14.51 8.66
C ARG A 186 0.51 14.58 7.92
N LYS A 187 1.02 15.78 7.65
CA LYS A 187 2.22 16.00 6.79
C LYS A 187 3.49 15.28 7.27
N ASN A 188 3.64 15.05 8.58
CA ASN A 188 4.86 14.52 9.19
C ASN A 188 4.70 13.07 9.70
N THR A 189 3.55 12.44 9.49
CA THR A 189 3.29 11.14 10.11
C THR A 189 3.61 9.95 9.23
N THR A 190 3.37 10.07 7.93
CA THR A 190 3.44 8.94 7.02
C THR A 190 3.97 9.34 5.65
N VAL A 191 4.52 8.35 4.94
CA VAL A 191 4.87 8.47 3.51
C VAL A 191 3.60 8.59 2.65
N VAL A 192 2.44 8.26 3.23
CA VAL A 192 1.13 8.39 2.60
C VAL A 192 0.73 9.86 2.59
N LYS A 193 0.39 10.36 1.40
CA LYS A 193 -0.25 11.68 1.24
C LYS A 193 -1.62 11.46 0.63
N GLY A 194 -2.68 11.70 1.40
CA GLY A 194 -4.03 11.40 0.94
C GLY A 194 -5.13 12.21 1.62
N LEU A 195 -6.29 12.18 0.98
CA LEU A 195 -7.56 12.66 1.49
C LEU A 195 -8.47 11.47 1.78
N MET A 196 -9.29 11.62 2.80
CA MET A 196 -10.35 10.69 3.19
C MET A 196 -11.62 11.47 3.47
N SER A 197 -12.73 11.07 2.87
CA SER A 197 -14.06 11.53 3.29
C SER A 197 -14.79 10.41 3.98
N LEU A 198 -15.42 10.73 5.11
CA LEU A 198 -16.29 9.81 5.81
C LEU A 198 -17.76 10.15 5.54
N PHE A 199 -18.55 9.10 5.42
CA PHE A 199 -19.97 9.13 5.15
C PHE A 199 -20.66 8.08 6.01
N ILE A 200 -21.94 8.29 6.28
CA ILE A 200 -22.78 7.36 7.03
C ILE A 200 -24.11 7.14 6.29
N SER A 201 -24.63 5.93 6.31
CA SER A 201 -25.97 5.62 5.81
C SER A 201 -27.07 6.23 6.69
N GLN A 202 -28.28 6.37 6.15
CA GLN A 202 -29.40 7.03 6.86
C GLN A 202 -29.86 6.26 8.10
N ASP A 203 -29.73 4.93 8.09
CA ASP A 203 -29.97 4.03 9.22
C ASP A 203 -28.80 4.01 10.22
N HIS A 204 -27.71 4.70 9.93
CA HIS A 204 -26.48 4.72 10.72
C HIS A 204 -25.80 3.34 10.86
N GLU A 205 -26.17 2.33 10.07
CA GLU A 205 -25.60 0.99 10.19
C GLU A 205 -24.34 0.77 9.34
N THR A 206 -24.10 1.64 8.36
CA THR A 206 -22.96 1.55 7.43
C THR A 206 -22.15 2.83 7.41
N LEU A 207 -20.85 2.69 7.66
CA LEU A 207 -19.85 3.73 7.48
C LEU A 207 -19.17 3.56 6.12
N ALA A 208 -19.12 4.63 5.33
CA ALA A 208 -18.40 4.67 4.07
C ALA A 208 -17.17 5.59 4.16
N ALA A 209 -16.00 5.08 3.80
CA ALA A 209 -14.75 5.83 3.73
C ALA A 209 -14.26 5.89 2.27
N ILE A 210 -14.20 7.09 1.72
CA ILE A 210 -13.67 7.33 0.37
C ILE A 210 -12.26 7.88 0.51
N VAL A 211 -11.27 7.08 0.12
CA VAL A 211 -9.85 7.38 0.29
C VAL A 211 -9.20 7.56 -1.07
N SER A 212 -8.38 8.60 -1.18
CA SER A 212 -7.52 8.81 -2.33
C SER A 212 -6.19 9.41 -1.90
N GLY A 213 -5.09 8.87 -2.40
CA GLY A 213 -3.77 9.38 -2.08
C GLY A 213 -2.66 8.77 -2.92
N ALA A 214 -1.44 8.91 -2.41
CA ALA A 214 -0.28 8.21 -2.92
C ALA A 214 0.56 7.67 -1.76
N PHE A 215 1.01 6.42 -1.89
CA PHE A 215 1.99 5.79 -1.01
C PHE A 215 3.25 5.45 -1.81
N ALA A 216 4.40 5.97 -1.39
CA ALA A 216 5.68 5.78 -2.06
C ALA A 216 5.61 6.04 -3.59
N GLY A 217 4.84 7.05 -4.01
CA GLY A 217 4.63 7.40 -5.42
C GLY A 217 3.55 6.61 -6.14
N THR A 218 3.10 5.48 -5.58
CA THR A 218 1.98 4.70 -6.13
C THR A 218 0.66 5.34 -5.73
N LYS A 219 -0.18 5.67 -6.71
CA LYS A 219 -1.51 6.23 -6.46
C LYS A 219 -2.42 5.15 -5.88
N THR A 220 -3.14 5.48 -4.82
CA THR A 220 -4.11 4.59 -4.16
C THR A 220 -5.47 5.27 -4.18
N LYS A 221 -6.50 4.51 -4.55
CA LYS A 221 -7.88 5.00 -4.59
C LYS A 221 -8.81 3.87 -4.19
N LYS A 222 -9.62 4.10 -3.16
CA LYS A 222 -10.57 3.09 -2.70
C LYS A 222 -11.75 3.71 -1.99
N THR A 223 -12.87 3.01 -2.09
CA THR A 223 -14.02 3.12 -1.22
C THR A 223 -14.07 1.90 -0.33
N VAL A 224 -14.35 2.12 0.95
CA VAL A 224 -14.52 1.06 1.93
C VAL A 224 -15.86 1.29 2.64
N LEU A 225 -16.72 0.28 2.64
CA LEU A 225 -17.93 0.24 3.44
C LEU A 225 -17.72 -0.69 4.64
N ARG A 226 -18.04 -0.23 5.84
CA ARG A 226 -17.90 -0.98 7.09
C ARG A 226 -19.21 -0.99 7.87
N SER A 227 -19.57 -2.15 8.38
CA SER A 227 -20.66 -2.33 9.36
C SER A 227 -20.19 -3.22 10.49
N ARG A 228 -20.44 -2.80 11.73
CA ARG A 228 -20.19 -3.62 12.92
C ARG A 228 -21.43 -4.47 13.19
N LEU A 229 -21.25 -5.77 13.34
CA LEU A 229 -22.34 -6.69 13.69
C LEU A 229 -22.45 -6.84 15.21
N VAL A 230 -23.62 -7.23 15.70
CA VAL A 230 -23.84 -7.56 17.13
C VAL A 230 -22.91 -8.68 17.61
N SER A 231 -22.47 -9.56 16.72
CA SER A 231 -21.48 -10.60 17.01
C SER A 231 -20.07 -10.06 17.32
N GLY A 232 -19.83 -8.76 17.14
CA GLY A 232 -18.53 -8.11 17.29
C GLY A 232 -17.65 -8.18 16.05
N ARG A 233 -18.05 -8.94 15.01
CA ARG A 233 -17.35 -8.94 13.71
C ARG A 233 -17.65 -7.66 12.93
N VAL A 234 -16.69 -7.20 12.15
CA VAL A 234 -16.84 -6.07 11.23
C VAL A 234 -16.92 -6.61 9.81
N LEU A 235 -18.01 -6.34 9.09
CA LEU A 235 -18.04 -6.58 7.65
C LEU A 235 -17.39 -5.41 6.94
N GLU A 236 -16.48 -5.70 6.01
CA GLU A 236 -15.83 -4.67 5.18
C GLU A 236 -15.98 -5.02 3.70
N SER A 237 -16.61 -4.15 2.92
CA SER A 237 -16.66 -4.25 1.45
C SER A 237 -15.82 -3.15 0.82
N SER A 238 -14.97 -3.47 -0.15
CA SER A 238 -14.14 -2.48 -0.85
C SER A 238 -14.14 -2.68 -2.37
N ASP A 239 -13.86 -1.61 -3.11
CA ASP A 239 -13.71 -1.62 -4.57
C ASP A 239 -12.25 -1.78 -5.05
N GLU A 240 -11.29 -1.75 -4.12
CA GLU A 240 -9.86 -1.95 -4.38
C GLU A 240 -9.36 -3.21 -3.64
N GLY A 241 -8.33 -3.83 -4.21
CA GLY A 241 -7.69 -5.00 -3.61
C GLY A 241 -7.05 -4.70 -2.26
N GLY A 242 -7.04 -5.69 -1.39
CA GLY A 242 -6.37 -5.63 -0.10
C GLY A 242 -6.08 -7.02 0.45
N MET A 243 -5.24 -7.11 1.47
CA MET A 243 -4.96 -8.38 2.15
C MET A 243 -6.15 -8.80 3.02
N ASP A 244 -6.41 -10.10 3.11
CA ASP A 244 -7.41 -10.61 4.05
C ASP A 244 -6.98 -10.33 5.49
N ASP A 245 -7.96 -10.11 6.37
CA ASP A 245 -7.67 -9.90 7.79
C ASP A 245 -7.41 -11.22 8.51
N LEU A 246 -6.15 -11.43 8.88
CA LEU A 246 -5.73 -12.59 9.67
C LEU A 246 -6.25 -12.57 11.11
N SER A 247 -6.78 -11.44 11.59
CA SER A 247 -7.27 -11.33 12.97
C SER A 247 -8.63 -12.02 13.19
N GLY A 248 -9.40 -12.17 12.11
CA GLY A 248 -10.80 -12.61 12.15
C GLY A 248 -11.80 -11.55 12.63
N VAL A 249 -11.33 -10.36 13.04
CA VAL A 249 -12.18 -9.21 13.43
C VAL A 249 -12.93 -8.68 12.21
N VAL A 250 -12.24 -8.53 11.08
CA VAL A 250 -12.80 -7.99 9.85
C VAL A 250 -13.05 -9.11 8.84
N ASP A 251 -14.28 -9.21 8.36
CA ASP A 251 -14.67 -10.02 7.22
C ASP A 251 -14.62 -9.16 5.96
N ARG A 252 -13.52 -9.26 5.21
CA ARG A 252 -13.30 -8.45 4.00
C ARG A 252 -13.84 -9.16 2.76
N ALA A 253 -14.55 -8.42 1.91
CA ALA A 253 -14.85 -8.83 0.55
C ALA A 253 -14.60 -7.68 -0.42
N ILE A 254 -14.23 -8.01 -1.66
CA ILE A 254 -13.83 -7.04 -2.67
C ILE A 254 -14.77 -7.16 -3.87
N LEU A 255 -15.29 -6.02 -4.33
CA LEU A 255 -16.05 -5.91 -5.57
C LEU A 255 -15.37 -4.88 -6.47
N PHE A 256 -14.44 -5.35 -7.31
CA PHE A 256 -13.55 -4.48 -8.07
C PHE A 256 -14.29 -3.50 -8.97
N ASN A 257 -13.84 -2.24 -8.94
CA ASN A 257 -14.36 -1.15 -9.77
C ASN A 257 -15.87 -0.85 -9.59
N ALA A 258 -16.45 -1.23 -8.44
CA ALA A 258 -17.83 -0.91 -8.13
C ALA A 258 -18.03 0.58 -7.82
N GLY A 259 -19.10 1.16 -8.36
CA GLY A 259 -19.58 2.48 -7.90
C GLY A 259 -20.25 2.40 -6.52
N ILE A 260 -20.56 3.54 -5.91
CA ILE A 260 -21.18 3.58 -4.56
C ILE A 260 -22.47 2.75 -4.48
N ALA A 261 -23.36 2.88 -5.46
CA ALA A 261 -24.64 2.19 -5.43
C ALA A 261 -24.49 0.65 -5.49
N GLU A 262 -23.61 0.17 -6.37
CA GLU A 262 -23.32 -1.26 -6.52
C GLU A 262 -22.62 -1.81 -5.27
N LEU A 263 -21.61 -1.10 -4.77
CA LEU A 263 -20.87 -1.49 -3.59
C LEU A 263 -21.76 -1.53 -2.34
N MET A 264 -22.69 -0.58 -2.21
CA MET A 264 -23.67 -0.55 -1.13
C MET A 264 -24.67 -1.70 -1.23
N GLY A 265 -25.23 -1.96 -2.41
CA GLY A 265 -26.13 -3.11 -2.61
C GLY A 265 -25.45 -4.43 -2.24
N PHE A 266 -24.19 -4.61 -2.65
CA PHE A 266 -23.37 -5.75 -2.27
C PHE A 266 -23.12 -5.82 -0.75
N HIS A 267 -22.80 -4.69 -0.12
CA HIS A 267 -22.55 -4.65 1.33
C HIS A 267 -23.80 -4.97 2.15
N LEU A 268 -24.95 -4.40 1.80
CA LEU A 268 -26.23 -4.68 2.46
C LEU A 268 -26.63 -6.15 2.29
N GLN A 269 -26.38 -6.75 1.13
CA GLN A 269 -26.58 -8.18 0.94
C GLN A 269 -25.72 -9.00 1.93
N ARG A 270 -24.45 -8.64 2.11
CA ARG A 270 -23.57 -9.32 3.08
C ARG A 270 -24.02 -9.15 4.53
N ILE A 271 -24.56 -8.00 4.90
CA ILE A 271 -25.15 -7.80 6.24
C ILE A 271 -26.31 -8.78 6.43
N ARG A 272 -27.23 -8.88 5.45
CA ARG A 272 -28.35 -9.84 5.50
C ARG A 272 -27.88 -11.30 5.58
N ASP A 273 -26.91 -11.68 4.75
CA ASP A 273 -26.39 -13.05 4.69
C ASP A 273 -25.60 -13.45 5.96
N SER A 274 -25.12 -12.47 6.73
CA SER A 274 -24.40 -12.74 7.98
C SER A 274 -25.29 -13.31 9.09
N GLY A 275 -26.63 -13.18 8.96
CA GLY A 275 -27.59 -13.57 9.99
C GLY A 275 -27.47 -12.77 11.30
N SER A 276 -26.67 -11.70 11.33
CA SER A 276 -26.47 -10.83 12.49
C SER A 276 -26.93 -9.42 12.17
N ALA A 277 -27.60 -8.75 13.11
CA ALA A 277 -27.96 -7.35 12.97
C ALA A 277 -26.71 -6.45 13.01
N ALA A 278 -26.76 -5.33 12.27
CA ALA A 278 -25.74 -4.29 12.35
C ALA A 278 -25.98 -3.37 13.56
N VAL A 279 -24.89 -2.84 14.10
CA VAL A 279 -24.87 -1.90 15.21
C VAL A 279 -24.81 -0.50 14.62
N HIS A 280 -25.65 0.39 15.15
CA HIS A 280 -25.70 1.78 14.70
C HIS A 280 -24.44 2.53 15.14
N PHE A 281 -23.85 3.27 14.21
CA PHE A 281 -22.75 4.19 14.45
C PHE A 281 -23.24 5.52 15.02
N ARG A 282 -22.35 6.16 15.76
CA ARG A 282 -22.53 7.52 16.25
C ARG A 282 -22.08 8.53 15.20
N ALA A 283 -23.02 9.31 14.67
CA ALA A 283 -22.74 10.28 13.63
C ALA A 283 -21.76 11.39 14.08
N ASP A 284 -21.78 11.77 15.36
CA ASP A 284 -20.89 12.78 15.96
C ASP A 284 -19.45 12.30 16.17
N ALA A 285 -19.22 10.99 16.10
CA ALA A 285 -17.96 10.34 16.47
C ALA A 285 -17.44 9.39 15.38
N LEU A 286 -17.83 9.60 14.12
CA LEU A 286 -17.62 8.59 13.07
C LEU A 286 -16.14 8.26 12.80
N LEU A 287 -15.24 9.26 12.87
CA LEU A 287 -13.79 9.02 12.79
C LEU A 287 -13.30 8.12 13.93
N GLN A 288 -13.79 8.34 15.14
CA GLN A 288 -13.37 7.58 16.32
C GLN A 288 -13.87 6.14 16.23
N GLU A 289 -15.08 5.90 15.73
CA GLU A 289 -15.58 4.55 15.45
C GLU A 289 -14.78 3.85 14.34
N TYR A 290 -14.39 4.58 13.29
CA TYR A 290 -13.51 4.06 12.24
C TYR A 290 -12.15 3.61 12.78
N GLU A 291 -11.49 4.49 13.54
CA GLU A 291 -10.20 4.23 14.17
C GLU A 291 -10.27 3.11 15.22
N LYS A 292 -11.37 3.03 15.98
CA LYS A 292 -11.62 1.98 16.96
C LYS A 292 -11.66 0.60 16.32
N MET A 293 -12.28 0.45 15.15
CA MET A 293 -12.26 -0.83 14.41
C MET A 293 -10.84 -1.23 14.00
N ASP A 294 -10.03 -0.28 13.53
CA ASP A 294 -8.63 -0.54 13.16
C ASP A 294 -7.77 -0.87 14.40
N LEU A 295 -8.03 -0.23 15.55
CA LEU A 295 -7.42 -0.57 16.84
C LEU A 295 -7.76 -1.98 17.33
N GLU A 296 -9.04 -2.37 17.28
CA GLU A 296 -9.48 -3.71 17.69
C GLU A 296 -8.82 -4.80 16.83
N ARG A 297 -8.74 -4.57 15.52
CA ARG A 297 -7.97 -5.45 14.61
C ARG A 297 -6.50 -5.53 15.01
N GLY A 298 -5.86 -4.38 15.25
CA GLY A 298 -4.45 -4.33 15.66
C GLY A 298 -4.19 -5.03 16.99
N ALA A 299 -5.06 -4.83 17.98
CA ALA A 299 -4.99 -5.49 19.27
C ALA A 299 -5.10 -7.01 19.13
N ARG A 300 -5.99 -7.48 18.24
CA ARG A 300 -6.12 -8.90 17.94
C ARG A 300 -4.88 -9.46 17.25
N TRP A 301 -4.25 -8.73 16.33
CA TRP A 301 -2.95 -9.15 15.75
C TRP A 301 -1.85 -9.25 16.79
N VAL A 302 -1.79 -8.33 17.76
CA VAL A 302 -0.82 -8.41 18.85
C VAL A 302 -1.08 -9.64 19.73
N LEU A 303 -2.34 -9.90 20.07
CA LEU A 303 -2.73 -11.07 20.86
C LEU A 303 -2.39 -12.40 20.14
N LEU A 304 -2.49 -12.44 18.82
CA LEU A 304 -2.11 -13.59 17.99
C LEU A 304 -0.59 -13.70 17.74
N GLY A 305 0.22 -12.76 18.27
CA GLY A 305 1.66 -12.73 18.03
C GLY A 305 2.06 -12.38 16.59
N LEU A 306 1.14 -11.83 15.79
CA LEU A 306 1.39 -11.38 14.41
C LEU A 306 2.00 -9.97 14.37
N ALA A 307 1.81 -9.19 15.43
CA ALA A 307 2.30 -7.83 15.54
C ALA A 307 2.72 -7.52 16.99
N ARG A 308 3.39 -6.38 17.18
CA ARG A 308 3.63 -5.77 18.50
C ARG A 308 3.28 -4.30 18.47
N TRP A 309 2.89 -3.76 19.62
CA TRP A 309 2.72 -2.32 19.81
C TRP A 309 4.07 -1.61 19.62
N GLY A 310 4.03 -0.52 18.86
CA GLY A 310 5.20 0.30 18.60
C GLY A 310 5.43 1.40 19.63
N ASP A 311 4.41 1.69 20.43
CA ASP A 311 4.35 2.74 21.44
C ASP A 311 3.42 2.36 22.61
N PRO A 312 3.61 2.94 23.81
CA PRO A 312 2.75 2.68 24.97
C PRO A 312 1.30 3.14 24.80
N GLN A 313 1.03 4.06 23.88
CA GLN A 313 -0.32 4.58 23.61
C GLN A 313 -1.09 3.75 22.58
N HIS A 314 -0.47 2.68 22.05
CA HIS A 314 -1.07 1.76 21.08
C HIS A 314 -1.55 2.46 19.79
N THR A 315 -0.85 3.52 19.35
CA THR A 315 -1.23 4.28 18.15
C THR A 315 -0.76 3.62 16.86
N PHE A 316 0.30 2.81 16.93
CA PHE A 316 0.77 2.04 15.79
C PHE A 316 1.32 0.67 16.19
N ILE A 317 1.33 -0.23 15.22
CA ILE A 317 1.88 -1.57 15.35
C ILE A 317 3.06 -1.77 14.40
N ARG A 318 3.89 -2.76 14.73
CA ARG A 318 4.91 -3.30 13.84
C ARG A 318 4.65 -4.79 13.66
N MET A 319 4.69 -5.24 12.42
CA MET A 319 4.49 -6.66 12.10
C MET A 319 5.66 -7.48 12.65
N LEU A 320 5.35 -8.61 13.31
CA LEU A 320 6.35 -9.54 13.84
C LEU A 320 6.59 -10.61 12.78
N ASN A 321 7.74 -10.55 12.09
CA ASN A 321 8.29 -11.56 11.18
C ASN A 321 7.28 -12.27 10.26
N CYS A 322 7.40 -12.12 8.93
CA CYS A 322 6.57 -12.88 7.98
C CYS A 322 6.61 -14.41 8.21
N ILE A 323 7.65 -14.92 8.87
CA ILE A 323 7.78 -16.33 9.28
C ILE A 323 6.66 -16.75 10.25
N SER A 324 6.26 -15.90 11.20
CA SER A 324 5.18 -16.17 12.16
C SER A 324 3.84 -16.30 11.42
N ALA A 325 3.60 -15.41 10.46
CA ALA A 325 2.44 -15.47 9.58
C ALA A 325 2.46 -16.74 8.70
N LEU A 326 3.64 -17.15 8.22
CA LEU A 326 3.80 -18.38 7.44
C LEU A 326 3.45 -19.63 8.27
N LYS A 327 3.88 -19.68 9.53
CA LYS A 327 3.54 -20.79 10.45
C LYS A 327 2.03 -20.88 10.66
N HIS A 328 1.35 -19.75 10.85
CA HIS A 328 -0.11 -19.73 10.98
C HIS A 328 -0.83 -20.16 9.70
N LEU A 329 -0.32 -19.79 8.52
CA LEU A 329 -0.84 -20.25 7.22
C LEU A 329 -0.72 -21.76 7.05
N ILE A 330 0.43 -22.33 7.43
CA ILE A 330 0.66 -23.79 7.39
C ILE A 330 -0.30 -24.50 8.35
N TYR A 331 -0.45 -23.99 9.58
CA TYR A 331 -1.29 -24.64 10.60
C TYR A 331 -2.80 -24.58 10.29
N ARG A 332 -3.26 -23.67 9.42
CA ARG A 332 -4.68 -23.57 9.04
C ARG A 332 -5.08 -24.54 7.92
N GLN A 333 -4.10 -25.08 7.18
CA GLN A 333 -4.35 -26.05 6.12
C GLN A 333 -4.24 -27.51 6.58
N SER A 334 -3.71 -27.74 7.78
CA SER A 334 -3.64 -29.04 8.46
C SER A 334 -4.82 -29.22 9.41
#